data_AF-A0A0G0X7K4-F1
#
_entry.id   AF-A0A0G0X7K4-F1
#
_cell.length_a   1.000
_cell.length_b   1.000
_cell.length_c   1.000
_cell.angle_alpha   90.00
_cell.angle_beta   90.00
_cell.angle_gamma   90.00
#
_symmetry.space_group_name_H-M   'P 1'
#
loop_
_entity.id
_entity.type
_entity.pdbx_description
1 polymer ?
#
loop_
_entity_poly.entity_id
_entity_poly.type
_entity_poly.pdbx_seq_one_letter_code
_entity_poly.pdbx_strand_id
1 'polypeptide(L)'
;MRVKSVSAIRHRKILKRAKGFRQARNQRIQVAKEAVVHAGAYAYAGRKLKKRDLRGLWIIRISAAVKKLGISYSRFIAGLKKEKIEIDRKILSDIAIHDMETFKKIVKEAGFEFTKPE
;
A
#
# COMPACT_ATOMS: atom_id res chain seq x y z
N MET A 1 23.45 2.54 -46.16
CA MET A 1 23.36 1.97 -44.79
C MET A 1 22.01 1.26 -44.65
N ARG A 2 21.96 -0.01 -44.21
CA ARG A 2 20.69 -0.77 -44.12
C ARG A 2 19.94 -0.40 -42.84
N VAL A 3 18.82 0.32 -42.98
CA VAL A 3 17.93 0.66 -41.86
C VAL A 3 16.97 -0.49 -41.55
N LYS A 4 16.67 -0.70 -40.27
CA LYS A 4 15.68 -1.69 -39.86
C LYS A 4 14.26 -1.20 -40.16
N SER A 5 13.37 -2.09 -40.54
CA SER A 5 11.97 -1.73 -40.79
C SER A 5 11.30 -1.20 -39.53
N VAL A 6 10.33 -0.30 -39.71
CA VAL A 6 9.54 0.29 -38.61
C VAL A 6 8.82 -0.82 -37.81
N SER A 7 8.35 -1.87 -38.48
CA SER A 7 7.73 -3.04 -37.84
C SER A 7 8.71 -3.76 -36.89
N ALA A 8 9.93 -4.04 -37.34
CA ALA A 8 10.95 -4.68 -36.51
C ALA A 8 11.39 -3.81 -35.31
N ILE A 9 11.28 -2.48 -35.41
CA ILE A 9 11.52 -1.55 -34.29
C ILE A 9 10.36 -1.63 -33.28
N ARG A 10 9.09 -1.58 -33.74
CA ARG A 10 7.90 -1.69 -32.88
C ARG A 10 7.84 -3.03 -32.14
N HIS A 11 8.13 -4.13 -32.83
CA HIS A 11 8.14 -5.47 -32.24
C HIS A 11 9.16 -5.57 -31.10
N ARG A 12 10.39 -5.09 -31.32
CA ARG A 12 11.42 -5.06 -30.28
C ARG A 12 11.01 -4.21 -29.07
N LYS A 13 10.30 -3.09 -29.28
CA LYS A 13 9.79 -2.25 -28.19
C LYS A 13 8.75 -2.98 -27.33
N ILE A 14 7.84 -3.72 -27.96
CA ILE A 14 6.81 -4.51 -27.25
C ILE A 14 7.44 -5.67 -26.48
N LEU A 15 8.32 -6.45 -27.10
CA LEU A 15 9.00 -7.57 -26.42
C LEU A 15 9.88 -7.08 -25.26
N LYS A 16 10.51 -5.90 -25.40
CA LYS A 16 11.27 -5.29 -24.30
C LYS A 16 10.38 -4.98 -23.10
N ARG A 17 9.13 -4.54 -23.32
CA ARG A 17 8.14 -4.28 -22.26
C ARG A 17 7.56 -5.56 -21.67
N ALA A 18 7.41 -6.61 -22.48
CA ALA A 18 6.90 -7.91 -22.07
C ALA A 18 7.97 -8.84 -21.44
N LYS A 19 9.21 -8.35 -21.27
CA LYS A 19 10.31 -9.13 -20.69
C LYS A 19 9.92 -9.60 -19.28
N GLY A 20 10.08 -10.89 -19.02
CA GLY A 20 9.72 -11.50 -17.73
C GLY A 20 8.28 -12.01 -17.64
N PHE A 21 7.43 -11.76 -18.65
CA PHE A 21 6.14 -12.44 -18.73
C PHE A 21 6.35 -13.94 -18.93
N ARG A 22 5.41 -14.76 -18.45
CA ARG A 22 5.51 -16.22 -18.55
C ARG A 22 5.06 -16.72 -19.92
N GLN A 23 5.67 -17.82 -20.38
CA GLN A 23 5.30 -18.54 -21.59
C GLN A 23 5.26 -17.61 -22.83
N ALA A 24 4.32 -17.83 -23.76
CA ALA A 24 4.21 -17.12 -25.02
C ALA A 24 4.06 -15.60 -24.91
N ARG A 25 3.69 -15.07 -23.72
CA ARG A 25 3.51 -13.63 -23.48
C ARG A 25 4.82 -12.83 -23.54
N ASN A 26 5.98 -13.49 -23.49
CA ASN A 26 7.30 -12.84 -23.65
C ASN A 26 7.96 -13.09 -25.03
N GLN A 27 7.39 -13.99 -25.84
CA GLN A 27 7.99 -14.48 -27.09
C GLN A 27 7.16 -14.09 -28.32
N ARG A 28 5.84 -14.35 -28.32
CA ARG A 28 4.96 -14.13 -29.46
C ARG A 28 4.42 -12.70 -29.45
N ILE A 29 4.63 -11.95 -30.54
CA ILE A 29 4.28 -10.52 -30.61
C ILE A 29 2.80 -10.23 -30.35
N GLN A 30 1.89 -11.01 -30.94
CA GLN A 30 0.45 -10.77 -30.78
C GLN A 30 0.01 -10.93 -29.32
N VAL A 31 0.39 -12.06 -28.72
CA VAL A 31 0.11 -12.37 -27.32
C VAL A 31 0.80 -11.37 -26.37
N ALA A 32 2.05 -10.99 -26.67
CA ALA A 32 2.79 -10.00 -25.88
C ALA A 32 2.12 -8.62 -25.92
N LYS A 33 1.59 -8.21 -27.07
CA LYS A 33 0.88 -6.93 -27.24
C LYS A 33 -0.36 -6.87 -26.33
N GLU A 34 -1.19 -7.91 -26.38
CA GLU A 34 -2.38 -8.02 -25.51
C GLU A 34 -1.99 -7.99 -24.04
N ALA A 35 -1.01 -8.82 -23.65
CA ALA A 35 -0.55 -8.89 -22.26
C ALA A 35 -0.02 -7.54 -21.75
N VAL A 36 0.73 -6.79 -22.58
CA VAL A 36 1.25 -5.47 -22.21
C VAL A 36 0.13 -4.44 -22.03
N VAL A 37 -0.93 -4.50 -22.83
CA VAL A 37 -2.09 -3.61 -22.67
C VAL A 37 -2.81 -3.91 -21.36
N HIS A 38 -3.11 -5.17 -21.06
CA HIS A 38 -3.74 -5.56 -19.80
C HIS A 38 -2.86 -5.19 -18.59
N ALA A 39 -1.56 -5.45 -18.66
CA ALA A 39 -0.62 -5.05 -17.61
C ALA A 39 -0.61 -3.53 -17.40
N GLY A 40 -0.73 -2.74 -18.47
CA GLY A 40 -0.85 -1.28 -18.39
C GLY A 40 -2.12 -0.84 -17.66
N ALA A 41 -3.26 -1.45 -17.99
CA ALA A 41 -4.54 -1.19 -17.31
C ALA A 41 -4.48 -1.57 -15.82
N TYR A 42 -3.95 -2.75 -15.49
CA TYR A 42 -3.77 -3.19 -14.11
C TYR A 42 -2.78 -2.31 -13.34
N ALA A 43 -1.70 -1.85 -13.96
CA ALA A 43 -0.77 -0.93 -13.32
C ALA A 43 -1.44 0.42 -12.99
N TYR A 44 -2.31 0.93 -13.87
CA TYR A 44 -3.08 2.14 -13.60
C TYR A 44 -4.05 1.97 -12.42
N ALA A 45 -4.84 0.89 -12.43
CA ALA A 45 -5.75 0.57 -11.33
C ALA A 45 -4.97 0.33 -10.01
N GLY A 46 -3.90 -0.45 -10.06
CA GLY A 46 -3.04 -0.79 -8.93
C GLY A 46 -2.39 0.44 -8.28
N ARG A 47 -2.02 1.48 -9.02
CA ARG A 47 -1.53 2.74 -8.44
C ARG A 47 -2.58 3.43 -7.58
N LYS A 48 -3.86 3.36 -7.95
CA LYS A 48 -4.97 3.90 -7.16
C LYS A 48 -5.25 3.02 -5.95
N LEU A 49 -5.27 1.70 -6.14
CA LEU A 49 -5.54 0.72 -5.07
C LEU A 49 -4.44 0.71 -4.00
N LYS A 50 -3.16 0.88 -4.37
CA LYS A 50 -2.04 0.93 -3.42
C LYS A 50 -2.26 1.92 -2.27
N LYS A 51 -2.90 3.07 -2.53
CA LYS A 51 -3.23 4.06 -1.50
C LYS A 51 -4.25 3.52 -0.48
N ARG A 52 -5.25 2.78 -0.96
CA ARG A 52 -6.26 2.11 -0.13
C ARG A 52 -5.66 0.95 0.64
N ASP A 53 -4.85 0.11 -0.01
CA ASP A 53 -4.25 -1.07 0.61
C ASP A 53 -3.29 -0.69 1.75
N LEU A 54 -2.45 0.33 1.52
CA LEU A 54 -1.57 0.88 2.56
C LEU A 54 -2.36 1.45 3.74
N ARG A 55 -3.45 2.19 3.47
CA ARG A 55 -4.32 2.71 4.52
C ARG A 55 -4.96 1.57 5.32
N GLY A 56 -5.42 0.50 4.66
CA GLY A 56 -5.93 -0.70 5.31
C GLY A 56 -4.88 -1.34 6.22
N LEU A 57 -3.65 -1.48 5.74
CA LEU A 57 -2.53 -2.02 6.52
C LEU A 57 -2.24 -1.17 7.78
N TRP A 58 -2.20 0.16 7.66
CA TRP A 58 -1.98 1.05 8.81
C TRP A 58 -3.08 0.90 9.85
N ILE A 59 -4.35 0.79 9.43
CA ILE A 59 -5.48 0.56 10.33
C ILE A 59 -5.32 -0.76 11.08
N ILE A 60 -4.94 -1.84 10.38
CA ILE A 60 -4.73 -3.15 10.98
C ILE A 60 -3.61 -3.09 12.04
N ARG A 61 -2.49 -2.43 11.71
CA ARG A 61 -1.36 -2.27 12.63
C ARG A 61 -1.73 -1.47 13.88
N ILE A 62 -2.40 -0.34 13.72
CA ILE A 62 -2.88 0.48 14.84
C ILE A 62 -3.89 -0.33 15.67
N SER A 63 -4.84 -1.02 15.02
CA SER A 63 -5.84 -1.84 15.71
C SER A 63 -5.19 -2.90 16.59
N ALA A 64 -4.15 -3.57 16.10
CA ALA A 64 -3.39 -4.54 16.89
C ALA A 64 -2.67 -3.90 18.09
N ALA A 65 -2.06 -2.72 17.91
CA ALA A 65 -1.38 -2.02 19.00
C ALA A 65 -2.35 -1.54 20.08
N VAL A 66 -3.47 -0.94 19.68
CA VAL A 66 -4.51 -0.42 20.58
C VAL A 66 -5.23 -1.56 21.30
N LYS A 67 -5.39 -2.72 20.66
CA LYS A 67 -5.95 -3.93 21.29
C LYS A 67 -5.10 -4.44 22.45
N LYS A 68 -3.76 -4.34 22.37
CA LYS A 68 -2.87 -4.66 23.51
C LYS A 68 -3.08 -3.76 24.73
N LEU A 69 -3.65 -2.58 24.51
CA LEU A 69 -3.98 -1.60 25.56
C LEU A 69 -5.46 -1.65 25.96
N GLY A 70 -6.20 -2.67 25.53
CA GLY A 70 -7.62 -2.87 25.89
C GLY A 70 -8.62 -1.97 25.17
N ILE A 71 -8.19 -1.21 24.15
CA ILE A 71 -9.03 -0.22 23.46
C ILE A 71 -9.38 -0.73 22.04
N SER A 72 -10.48 -0.24 21.47
CA SER A 72 -10.82 -0.49 20.05
C SER A 72 -10.37 0.66 19.17
N TYR A 73 -9.95 0.35 17.93
CA TYR A 73 -9.49 1.35 16.96
C TYR A 73 -10.49 2.51 16.75
N SER A 74 -11.79 2.21 16.64
CA SER A 74 -12.81 3.23 16.43
C SER A 74 -12.92 4.22 17.60
N ARG A 75 -12.81 3.72 18.84
CA ARG A 75 -12.79 4.58 20.04
C ARG A 75 -11.53 5.44 20.06
N PHE A 76 -10.37 4.85 19.77
CA PHE A 76 -9.11 5.58 19.74
C PHE A 76 -9.11 6.73 18.71
N ILE A 77 -9.56 6.49 17.48
CA ILE A 77 -9.68 7.54 16.45
C ILE A 77 -10.70 8.61 16.84
N ALA A 78 -11.78 8.24 17.51
CA ALA A 78 -12.74 9.21 18.02
C ALA A 78 -12.12 10.10 19.11
N GLY A 79 -11.31 9.53 20.01
CA GLY A 79 -10.57 10.28 21.03
C GLY A 79 -9.56 11.25 20.40
N LEU A 80 -8.74 10.79 19.45
CA LEU A 80 -7.80 11.67 18.74
C LEU A 80 -8.49 12.87 18.08
N LYS A 81 -9.68 12.66 17.49
CA LYS A 81 -10.45 13.74 16.87
C LYS A 81 -11.02 14.73 17.91
N LYS A 82 -11.44 14.24 19.08
CA LYS A 82 -11.94 15.08 20.19
C LYS A 82 -10.84 15.99 20.73
N GLU A 83 -9.65 15.41 20.93
CA GLU A 83 -8.46 16.12 21.42
C GLU A 83 -7.74 16.93 20.33
N LYS A 84 -8.31 17.01 19.11
CA LYS A 84 -7.77 17.75 17.96
C LYS A 84 -6.33 17.35 17.57
N ILE A 85 -5.96 16.10 17.80
CA ILE A 85 -4.66 15.54 17.43
C ILE A 85 -4.73 15.10 15.96
N GLU A 86 -4.20 15.93 15.06
CA GLU A 86 -4.19 15.69 13.61
C GLU A 86 -2.98 14.86 13.16
N ILE A 87 -2.89 13.61 13.64
CA ILE A 87 -1.82 12.69 13.23
C ILE A 87 -2.30 11.75 12.13
N ASP A 88 -1.49 11.66 11.08
CA ASP A 88 -1.70 10.72 9.98
C ASP A 88 -1.52 9.27 10.41
N ARG A 89 -2.40 8.38 9.91
CA ARG A 89 -2.38 6.93 10.20
C ARG A 89 -1.07 6.26 9.80
N LYS A 90 -0.38 6.79 8.80
CA LYS A 90 0.94 6.32 8.39
C LYS A 90 1.95 6.47 9.52
N ILE A 91 2.04 7.69 10.07
CA ILE A 91 2.98 8.04 11.15
C ILE A 91 2.58 7.29 12.42
N LEU A 92 1.29 7.29 12.75
CA LEU A 92 0.76 6.59 13.91
C LEU A 92 1.06 5.08 13.88
N SER A 93 0.91 4.45 12.70
CA SER A 93 1.26 3.04 12.50
C SER A 93 2.76 2.78 12.63
N ASP A 94 3.60 3.76 12.28
CA ASP A 94 5.05 3.63 12.32
C ASP A 94 5.57 3.74 13.76
N ILE A 95 5.04 4.72 14.51
CA ILE A 95 5.30 4.88 15.95
C ILE A 95 4.84 3.63 16.70
N ALA A 96 3.65 3.10 16.40
CA ALA A 96 3.14 1.89 17.05
C ALA A 96 4.03 0.64 16.85
N ILE A 97 4.87 0.61 15.82
CA ILE A 97 5.80 -0.50 15.56
C ILE A 97 7.16 -0.25 16.21
N HIS A 98 7.73 0.95 16.03
CA HIS A 98 9.09 1.24 16.43
C HIS A 98 9.22 1.69 17.88
N ASP A 99 8.22 2.41 18.40
CA ASP A 99 8.24 2.95 19.76
C ASP A 99 6.85 2.88 20.41
N MET A 100 6.66 1.80 21.15
CA MET A 100 5.42 1.55 21.90
C MET A 100 5.26 2.50 23.10
N GLU A 101 6.35 3.05 23.66
CA GLU A 101 6.26 3.96 24.79
C GLU A 101 5.69 5.31 24.36
N THR A 102 6.19 5.85 23.25
CA THR A 102 5.61 7.06 22.63
C THR A 102 4.18 6.82 22.19
N PHE A 103 3.85 5.65 21.64
CA PHE A 103 2.47 5.31 21.30
C PHE A 103 1.53 5.32 22.52
N LYS A 104 1.98 4.78 23.66
CA LYS A 104 1.21 4.82 24.92
C LYS A 104 0.96 6.25 25.41
N LYS A 105 1.93 7.17 25.26
CA LYS A 105 1.73 8.59 25.60
C LYS A 105 0.63 9.22 24.73
N ILE A 106 0.64 8.96 23.42
CA ILE A 106 -0.39 9.44 22.49
C ILE A 106 -1.77 8.88 22.86
N VAL A 107 -1.85 7.60 23.26
CA VAL A 107 -3.11 6.98 23.70
C VAL A 107 -3.63 7.63 24.98
N LYS A 108 -2.74 8.00 25.91
CA LYS A 108 -3.09 8.72 27.12
C LYS A 108 -3.57 10.14 26.82
N GLU A 109 -2.88 10.86 25.94
CA GLU A 109 -3.30 12.19 25.46
C GLU A 109 -4.65 12.14 24.75
N ALA A 110 -4.98 11.03 24.06
CA ALA A 110 -6.29 10.80 23.46
C ALA A 110 -7.43 10.53 24.47
N GLY A 111 -7.18 10.66 25.77
CA GLY A 111 -8.18 10.54 26.84
C GLY A 111 -8.50 9.11 27.26
N PHE A 112 -7.60 8.15 27.00
CA PHE A 112 -7.80 6.76 27.42
C PHE A 112 -6.79 6.35 28.49
N GLU A 113 -7.29 5.79 29.59
CA GLU A 113 -6.47 5.15 30.61
C GLU A 113 -6.23 3.68 30.28
N PHE A 114 -5.05 3.17 30.62
CA PHE A 114 -4.68 1.78 30.37
C PHE A 114 -5.50 0.87 31.29
N THR A 115 -6.51 0.22 30.76
CA THR A 115 -6.99 -1.02 31.40
C THR A 115 -5.93 -2.08 31.14
N LYS A 116 -5.22 -2.53 32.18
CA LYS A 116 -4.41 -3.76 32.11
C LYS A 116 -5.35 -4.88 31.65
N PRO A 117 -5.19 -5.45 30.45
CA PRO A 117 -5.72 -6.78 30.23
C PRO A 117 -4.82 -7.73 31.02
N GLU A 118 -5.44 -8.59 31.83
CA GLU A 118 -4.79 -9.76 32.43
C GLU A 118 -3.99 -10.56 31.39
#